data_AF-A0A967AMA8-F1
#
_entry.id   AF-A0A967AMA8-F1
#
_cell.length_a   1.000
_cell.length_b   1.000
_cell.length_c   1.000
_cell.angle_alpha   90.00
_cell.angle_beta   90.00
_cell.angle_gamma   90.00
#
_symmetry.space_group_name_H-M   'P 1'
#
loop_
_entity.id
_entity.type
_entity.pdbx_description
1 polymer ?
#
loop_
_entity_poly.entity_id
_entity_poly.type
_entity_poly.pdbx_seq_one_letter_code
_entity_poly.pdbx_strand_id
1 'polypeptide(L)'
;VYVEAVDLDTDCTKTTTLTIEVIPEPTIPELEPLVECDPGNNGFAEFDLGAEIENIISNEVDVEISFHETEQEAFFGTEAIATEDE
;
A
#
# COMPACT_ATOMS: atom_id res chain seq x y z
N VAL A 1 -14.28 -2.71 24.39
CA VAL A 1 -14.65 -1.28 24.25
C VAL A 1 -16.16 -1.18 24.33
N TYR A 2 -16.69 -0.13 24.96
CA TYR A 2 -18.12 0.10 25.04
C TYR A 2 -18.43 1.53 24.62
N VAL A 3 -19.62 1.74 24.08
CA VAL A 3 -20.16 3.07 23.79
C VAL A 3 -21.31 3.33 24.75
N GLU A 4 -21.41 4.57 25.20
CA GLU A 4 -22.52 5.07 26.00
C GLU A 4 -23.35 6.02 25.15
N ALA A 5 -24.65 5.77 25.08
CA ALA A 5 -25.62 6.70 24.53
C ALA A 5 -26.27 7.47 25.68
N VAL A 6 -26.30 8.80 25.56
CA VAL A 6 -26.96 9.70 26.51
C VAL A 6 -28.14 10.36 25.83
N ASP A 7 -29.31 10.28 26.45
CA ASP A 7 -30.49 11.05 26.06
C ASP A 7 -30.39 12.46 26.67
N LEU A 8 -30.35 13.49 25.83
CA LEU A 8 -30.09 14.86 26.28
C LEU A 8 -31.30 15.55 26.94
N ASP A 9 -32.51 14.99 26.76
CA ASP A 9 -33.74 15.54 27.33
C ASP A 9 -34.05 14.94 28.72
N THR A 10 -33.66 13.67 28.92
CA THR A 10 -33.97 12.89 30.13
C THR A 10 -32.74 12.50 30.97
N ASP A 11 -31.53 12.75 30.46
CA ASP A 11 -30.24 12.37 31.07
C ASP A 11 -30.09 10.84 31.29
N CYS A 12 -30.90 10.04 30.60
CA CYS A 12 -30.81 8.58 30.66
C CYS A 12 -29.61 8.08 29.87
N THR A 13 -28.88 7.11 30.43
CA THR A 13 -27.75 6.47 29.75
C THR A 13 -28.00 5.00 29.46
N LYS A 14 -27.46 4.53 28.34
CA LYS A 14 -27.44 3.10 27.99
C LYS A 14 -26.11 2.75 27.36
N THR A 15 -25.55 1.60 27.75
CA THR A 15 -24.30 1.11 27.20
C THR A 15 -24.54 -0.04 26.23
N THR A 16 -23.65 -0.17 25.25
CA THR A 16 -23.53 -1.36 24.41
C THR A 16 -22.06 -1.63 24.09
N THR A 17 -21.76 -2.84 23.66
CA THR A 17 -20.40 -3.24 23.28
C THR A 17 -20.06 -2.74 21.89
N LEU A 18 -18.82 -2.27 21.71
CA LEU A 18 -18.22 -1.99 20.42
C LEU A 18 -17.09 -3.00 20.17
N THR A 19 -17.21 -3.72 19.06
CA THR A 19 -16.11 -4.53 18.54
C THR A 19 -15.19 -3.62 17.74
N ILE A 20 -13.91 -3.62 18.08
CA ILE A 20 -12.88 -2.97 17.27
C ILE A 20 -12.21 -4.08 16.46
N GLU A 21 -12.20 -3.90 15.15
CA GLU A 21 -11.38 -4.68 14.24
C GLU A 21 -10.09 -3.90 13.97
N VAL A 22 -8.94 -4.56 14.17
CA VAL A 22 -7.63 -4.00 13.86
C VAL A 22 -7.16 -4.70 12.60
N ILE A 23 -7.06 -3.95 11.51
CA ILE A 23 -6.45 -4.41 10.27
C ILE A 23 -4.93 -4.24 10.45
N PRO A 24 -4.13 -5.31 10.38
CA PRO A 24 -2.69 -5.20 10.47
C PRO A 24 -2.13 -4.44 9.25
N GLU A 25 -0.97 -3.82 9.41
CA GLU A 25 -0.25 -3.27 8.27
C GLU A 25 0.15 -4.41 7.30
N PRO A 26 0.12 -4.17 5.98
CA PRO A 26 0.55 -5.16 5.01
C PRO A 26 2.02 -5.50 5.23
N THR A 27 2.38 -6.77 5.08
CA THR A 27 3.76 -7.22 5.21
C THR A 27 4.39 -7.30 3.83
N ILE A 28 5.47 -6.54 3.60
CA ILE A 28 6.23 -6.62 2.35
C ILE A 28 7.30 -7.72 2.49
N PRO A 29 7.38 -8.71 1.58
CA PRO A 29 8.43 -9.71 1.60
C PRO A 29 9.79 -9.11 1.24
N GLU A 30 10.86 -9.86 1.49
CA GLU A 30 12.16 -9.54 0.90
C GLU A 30 12.09 -9.79 -0.61
N LEU A 31 12.36 -8.75 -1.41
CA LEU A 31 12.35 -8.82 -2.86
C LEU A 31 13.76 -9.08 -3.39
N GLU A 32 13.86 -9.93 -4.39
CA GLU A 32 15.11 -10.12 -5.11
C GLU A 32 15.40 -8.89 -6.00
N PRO A 33 16.66 -8.50 -6.17
CA PRO A 33 17.00 -7.43 -7.10
C PRO A 33 16.58 -7.77 -8.53
N LEU A 34 15.98 -6.82 -9.23
CA LEU A 34 15.75 -6.94 -10.67
C LEU A 34 17.09 -6.93 -11.40
N VAL A 35 17.25 -7.85 -12.36
CA VAL A 35 18.47 -7.99 -13.15
C VAL A 35 18.11 -8.01 -14.63
N GLU A 36 18.58 -7.01 -15.35
CA GLU A 36 18.41 -6.90 -16.80
C GLU A 36 19.76 -6.83 -17.50
N CYS A 37 19.80 -7.40 -18.70
CA CYS A 37 20.96 -7.26 -19.58
C CYS A 37 20.81 -5.96 -20.38
N ASP A 38 21.93 -5.27 -20.66
CA ASP A 38 21.97 -4.18 -21.63
C ASP A 38 22.27 -4.78 -23.03
N PRO A 39 21.25 -5.05 -23.88
CA PRO A 39 21.48 -5.62 -25.20
C PRO A 39 22.14 -4.60 -26.15
N GLY A 40 21.94 -3.30 -25.89
CA GLY A 40 22.46 -2.21 -26.71
C GLY A 40 23.94 -1.90 -26.44
N ASN A 41 24.50 -2.39 -25.33
CA ASN A 41 25.80 -2.00 -24.79
C ASN A 41 25.98 -0.47 -24.71
N ASN A 42 24.91 0.24 -24.35
CA ASN A 42 24.89 1.69 -24.25
C ASN A 42 25.02 2.19 -22.78
N GLY A 43 25.08 1.28 -21.82
CA GLY A 43 25.15 1.55 -20.38
C GLY A 43 23.79 1.71 -19.70
N PHE A 44 22.69 1.44 -20.41
CA PHE A 44 21.33 1.54 -19.90
C PHE A 44 20.56 0.23 -20.11
N ALA A 45 19.68 -0.08 -19.17
CA ALA A 45 18.71 -1.17 -19.27
C ALA A 45 17.36 -0.67 -18.75
N GLU A 46 16.28 -1.18 -19.32
CA GLU A 46 14.92 -0.88 -18.90
C GLU A 46 14.42 -2.03 -18.03
N PHE A 47 13.75 -1.69 -16.92
CA PHE A 47 13.17 -2.67 -16.00
C PHE A 47 11.66 -2.60 -16.08
N ASP A 48 11.02 -3.75 -16.27
CA ASP A 48 9.57 -3.88 -16.11
C ASP A 48 9.25 -4.01 -14.62
N LEU A 49 8.87 -2.88 -14.00
CA LEU A 49 8.45 -2.85 -12.60
C LEU A 49 7.06 -3.49 -12.40
N GLY A 50 6.23 -3.51 -13.45
CA GLY A 50 4.90 -4.13 -13.43
C GLY A 50 4.97 -5.63 -13.20
N ALA A 51 6.00 -6.29 -13.75
CA ALA A 51 6.27 -7.71 -13.53
C ALA A 51 6.50 -8.07 -12.05
N GLU A 52 6.90 -7.12 -11.20
CA GLU A 52 7.21 -7.36 -9.79
C GLU A 52 5.99 -7.12 -8.86
N ILE A 53 4.88 -6.59 -9.38
CA ILE A 53 3.66 -6.29 -8.60
C ILE A 53 3.16 -7.52 -7.84
N GLU A 54 3.12 -8.70 -8.48
CA GLU A 54 2.64 -9.93 -7.83
C GLU A 54 3.53 -10.36 -6.66
N ASN A 55 4.85 -10.17 -6.81
CA ASN A 55 5.83 -10.48 -5.77
C ASN A 55 5.74 -9.49 -4.61
N ILE A 56 5.51 -8.20 -4.88
CA ILE A 56 5.34 -7.15 -3.87
C ILE A 56 4.04 -7.36 -3.08
N ILE A 57 2.92 -7.63 -3.74
CA ILE A 57 1.60 -7.81 -3.09
C ILE A 57 1.63 -9.01 -2.16
N SER A 58 2.28 -10.12 -2.54
CA SER A 58 2.45 -11.30 -1.66
C SER A 58 1.16 -11.79 -0.97
N ASN A 59 0.01 -11.74 -1.68
CA ASN A 59 -1.34 -12.06 -1.20
C ASN A 59 -1.96 -11.09 -0.17
N GLU A 60 -1.37 -9.93 0.05
CA GLU A 60 -2.03 -8.83 0.76
C GLU A 60 -3.28 -8.38 -0.01
N VAL A 61 -4.33 -8.07 0.72
CA VAL A 61 -5.61 -7.59 0.17
C VAL A 61 -5.77 -6.11 0.48
N ASP A 62 -6.57 -5.41 -0.33
CA ASP A 62 -6.86 -3.99 -0.15
C ASP A 62 -5.60 -3.09 -0.15
N VAL A 63 -4.59 -3.48 -0.93
CA VAL A 63 -3.37 -2.70 -1.18
C VAL A 63 -3.32 -2.19 -2.62
N GLU A 64 -2.77 -1.00 -2.82
CA GLU A 64 -2.48 -0.40 -4.12
C GLU A 64 -0.97 -0.17 -4.22
N ILE A 65 -0.38 -0.45 -5.38
CA ILE A 65 1.05 -0.28 -5.63
C ILE A 65 1.26 0.84 -6.64
N SER A 66 2.18 1.73 -6.31
CA SER A 66 2.70 2.77 -7.19
C SER A 66 4.23 2.78 -7.13
N PHE A 67 4.86 3.11 -8.27
CA PHE A 67 6.31 3.24 -8.37
C PHE A 67 6.71 4.71 -8.47
N HIS A 68 7.85 5.06 -7.88
CA HIS A 68 8.35 6.43 -7.80
C HIS A 68 9.88 6.42 -7.94
N GLU A 69 10.46 7.49 -8.50
CA GLU A 69 11.92 7.59 -8.64
C GLU A 69 12.60 7.90 -7.30
N THR A 70 11.90 8.60 -6.40
CA THR A 70 12.44 9.01 -5.10
C THR A 70 11.55 8.59 -3.92
N GLU A 71 12.19 8.41 -2.76
CA GLU A 71 11.50 8.16 -1.48
C GLU A 71 10.54 9.30 -1.12
N GLN A 72 10.89 10.54 -1.44
CA GLN A 72 10.06 11.70 -1.14
C GLN A 72 8.76 11.70 -1.96
N GLU A 73 8.84 11.36 -3.24
CA GLU A 73 7.68 11.21 -4.11
C GLU A 73 6.77 10.08 -3.66
N ALA A 74 7.34 8.93 -3.28
CA ALA A 74 6.59 7.81 -2.72
C ALA A 74 5.88 8.20 -1.42
N PHE A 75 6.56 8.90 -0.52
CA PHE A 75 5.99 9.34 0.74
C PHE A 75 4.83 10.32 0.57
N PHE A 76 4.90 11.20 -0.43
CA PHE A 76 3.84 12.17 -0.71
C PHE A 76 2.80 11.68 -1.73
N GLY A 77 2.99 10.52 -2.34
CA GLY A 77 2.10 9.99 -3.39
C GLY A 77 2.09 10.86 -4.65
N THR A 78 3.24 11.42 -5.04
CA THR A 78 3.38 12.32 -6.20
C THR A 78 4.22 11.68 -7.30
N GLU A 79 4.09 12.16 -8.54
CA GLU A 79 4.93 11.72 -9.67
C GLU A 79 5.02 10.19 -9.82
N ALA A 80 3.88 9.50 -9.69
CA ALA A 80 3.85 8.06 -9.88
C ALA A 80 4.24 7.71 -11.32
N ILE A 81 5.14 6.75 -11.48
CA ILE A 81 5.51 6.17 -12.76
C ILE A 81 4.28 5.42 -13.28
N ALA A 82 3.81 5.78 -14.48
CA ALA A 82 2.68 5.11 -15.09
C ALA A 82 3.01 3.62 -15.26
N THR A 83 2.13 2.75 -14.75
CA THR A 83 2.27 1.29 -14.90
C THR A 83 1.85 0.79 -16.29
N GLU A 84 1.43 1.70 -17.17
CA GLU A 84 1.13 1.41 -18.56
C GLU A 84 1.78 2.47 -19.46
N ASP A 85 2.91 2.11 -20.05
CA ASP A 85 3.33 2.65 -21.34
C ASP A 85 3.81 1.45 -22.18
N GLU A 86 2.98 1.04 -23.15
CA GLU A 86 3.49 0.57 -24.45
C GLU A 86 3.84 1.76 -25.33
#